data_AF-A0A561SFZ9-F1
#
_entry.id   AF-A0A561SFZ9-F1
#
_cell.length_a   1.000
_cell.length_b   1.000
_cell.length_c   1.000
_cell.angle_alpha   90.00
_cell.angle_beta   90.00
_cell.angle_gamma   90.00
#
_symmetry.space_group_name_H-M   'P 1'
#
loop_
_entity.id
_entity.type
_entity.pdbx_description
1 polymer ?
#
loop_
_entity_poly.entity_id
_entity_poly.type
_entity_poly.pdbx_seq_one_letter_code
_entity_poly.pdbx_strand_id
1 'polypeptide(L)'
;MTAMSMTTRMRLAGAAAGAFALALVPALGGGTSVAAAAPRGAAVPMHAFTRASGGDPVFAAPVPTADCVAQLQRACYSPLQYRTAYDLDPLYRAGITGDGRTIVIVDSFGSPTIQHDLDVYSKQWGIPSSTVDVVQWGQVPAFDPKNPDMAGWAGETTLDVEAAHAVAPGAKIVLLETGVAETDGPVGVPEMMSGINHLVNAGQADVVSMSWATSEAMFPGFDVGDYTSLTSLRYAFTNAAHHGVTLTASSGDGGGHAGRLDAAWPAGDPLVTAVGGTELYLDGQGHRTAPDAAWSGSGGELSKVFARPGYQNPVRSVVGDHRGTPDISMAGSPNGALWLYSSFDPANTGWTADGAGTSESSPLFAAVVALADQAAGHRLGVIDQDLYRLYAEHAPGVVDVTTGSTGPNGYTAGPGYDQATGVGTLDAAELVRELAHLD
;
A
#
# COMPACT_ATOMS: atom_id res chain seq x y z
N MET A 1 -45.28 57.14 16.73
CA MET A 1 -45.04 58.49 17.29
C MET A 1 -44.12 58.36 18.50
N THR A 2 -43.25 59.34 18.66
CA THR A 2 -42.55 59.81 19.89
C THR A 2 -43.35 59.60 21.20
N ALA A 3 -42.76 59.47 22.39
CA ALA A 3 -41.36 59.65 22.80
C ALA A 3 -40.97 58.86 24.08
N MET A 4 -39.66 58.73 24.25
CA MET A 4 -38.89 58.73 25.52
C MET A 4 -39.54 59.45 26.72
N SER A 5 -39.30 58.90 27.93
CA SER A 5 -38.64 59.69 29.00
C SER A 5 -37.95 58.78 30.03
N MET A 6 -37.02 59.34 30.79
CA MET A 6 -35.91 58.63 31.45
C MET A 6 -35.84 58.94 32.96
N THR A 7 -35.59 57.89 33.76
CA THR A 7 -34.80 57.84 35.01
C THR A 7 -34.65 59.06 35.95
N THR A 8 -34.79 58.83 37.27
CA THR A 8 -34.12 59.53 38.40
C THR A 8 -34.60 58.90 39.72
N ARG A 9 -33.81 58.58 40.77
CA ARG A 9 -32.36 58.65 41.09
C ARG A 9 -32.08 57.88 42.41
N MET A 10 -30.85 57.40 42.64
CA MET A 10 -30.14 57.31 43.96
C MET A 10 -30.79 56.43 45.07
N ARG A 11 -30.19 55.96 46.19
CA ARG A 11 -28.85 55.85 46.83
C ARG A 11 -29.04 54.88 48.04
N LEU A 12 -28.08 54.20 48.69
CA LEU A 12 -26.62 54.00 48.59
C LEU A 12 -26.27 52.67 49.32
N ALA A 13 -25.05 52.12 49.10
CA ALA A 13 -24.16 51.33 50.00
C ALA A 13 -24.62 50.61 51.29
N GLY A 14 -23.89 49.55 51.66
CA GLY A 14 -23.69 49.16 53.07
C GLY A 14 -23.52 47.68 53.34
N ALA A 15 -22.28 47.19 53.31
CA ALA A 15 -21.91 45.79 53.59
C ALA A 15 -22.29 45.29 55.01
N ALA A 16 -22.51 43.99 55.14
CA ALA A 16 -22.30 43.23 56.37
C ALA A 16 -21.79 41.82 56.04
N ALA A 17 -20.65 41.43 56.63
CA ALA A 17 -20.10 40.09 56.50
C ALA A 17 -20.72 39.16 57.55
N GLY A 18 -21.04 37.92 57.17
CA GLY A 18 -21.52 36.89 58.07
C GLY A 18 -20.97 35.53 57.65
N ALA A 19 -19.97 35.04 58.39
CA ALA A 19 -19.42 33.71 58.16
C ALA A 19 -20.30 32.66 58.85
N PHE A 20 -20.84 31.72 58.07
CA PHE A 20 -21.40 30.47 58.57
C PHE A 20 -20.76 29.31 57.82
N ALA A 21 -19.98 28.51 58.52
CA ALA A 21 -19.52 27.22 58.02
C ALA A 21 -20.63 26.18 58.28
N LEU A 22 -21.17 25.60 57.21
CA LEU A 22 -22.01 24.40 57.28
C LEU A 22 -21.39 23.31 56.40
N ALA A 23 -21.42 22.07 56.88
CA ALA A 23 -20.69 20.96 56.28
C ALA A 23 -21.22 20.58 54.89
N LEU A 24 -20.30 20.23 53.97
CA LEU A 24 -20.66 19.56 52.73
C LEU A 24 -21.18 18.15 53.03
N VAL A 25 -22.42 17.89 52.61
CA VAL A 25 -22.84 16.53 52.24
C VAL A 25 -22.61 16.41 50.73
N PRO A 26 -21.77 15.48 50.25
CA PRO A 26 -21.60 15.28 48.81
C PRO A 26 -22.88 14.64 48.26
N ALA A 27 -23.65 15.41 47.50
CA ALA A 27 -24.73 14.87 46.71
C ALA A 27 -24.16 13.96 45.61
N LEU A 28 -24.57 12.70 45.59
CA LEU A 28 -24.28 11.75 44.49
C LEU A 28 -25.10 12.15 43.25
N GLY A 29 -24.65 13.21 42.58
CA GLY A 29 -25.10 13.58 41.24
C GLY A 29 -24.38 12.73 40.21
N GLY A 30 -25.08 11.79 39.58
CA GLY A 30 -24.57 11.01 38.45
C GLY A 30 -24.39 11.88 37.21
N GLY A 31 -23.29 12.62 37.15
CA GLY A 31 -22.84 13.31 35.95
C GLY A 31 -22.07 12.33 35.07
N THR A 32 -22.65 11.96 33.92
CA THR A 32 -21.90 11.29 32.85
C THR A 32 -20.83 12.25 32.34
N SER A 33 -19.59 12.08 32.81
CA SER A 33 -18.43 12.71 32.20
C SER A 33 -18.31 12.18 30.78
N VAL A 34 -18.77 12.97 29.81
CA VAL A 34 -18.36 12.78 28.41
C VAL A 34 -16.85 12.94 28.41
N ALA A 35 -16.13 11.83 28.30
CA ALA A 35 -14.70 11.88 28.10
C ALA A 35 -14.48 12.65 26.81
N ALA A 36 -13.85 13.83 26.90
CA ALA A 36 -13.42 14.55 25.73
C ALA A 36 -12.50 13.60 24.96
N ALA A 37 -12.86 13.29 23.71
CA ALA A 37 -12.02 12.46 22.86
C ALA A 37 -10.62 13.05 22.88
N ALA A 38 -9.60 12.21 23.13
CA ALA A 38 -8.23 12.63 22.95
C ALA A 38 -8.10 13.20 21.53
N PRO A 39 -7.34 14.30 21.32
CA PRO A 39 -7.10 14.77 19.97
C PRO A 39 -6.51 13.60 19.18
N ARG A 40 -7.24 13.13 18.15
CA ARG A 40 -6.69 12.20 17.15
C ARG A 40 -5.39 12.86 16.71
N GLY A 41 -4.25 12.20 16.93
CA GLY A 41 -2.98 12.67 16.38
C GLY A 41 -3.17 12.84 14.88
N ALA A 42 -2.58 13.88 14.30
CA ALA A 42 -2.60 14.01 12.84
C ALA A 42 -2.03 12.70 12.27
N ALA A 43 -2.78 12.03 11.41
CA ALA A 43 -2.26 10.90 10.67
C ALA A 43 -1.02 11.38 9.92
N VAL A 44 0.04 10.58 9.92
CA VAL A 44 1.13 10.77 8.97
C VAL A 44 0.52 10.39 7.61
N PRO A 45 0.53 11.28 6.60
CA PRO A 45 0.01 10.92 5.28
C PRO A 45 0.79 9.73 4.73
N MET A 46 0.10 8.71 4.22
CA MET A 46 0.69 7.45 3.76
C MET A 46 1.15 7.52 2.28
N HIS A 47 1.27 8.73 1.72
CA HIS A 47 1.00 8.99 0.28
C HIS A 47 2.19 9.54 -0.51
N ALA A 48 3.39 9.34 0.00
CA ALA A 48 4.62 9.65 -0.73
C ALA A 48 5.77 8.85 -0.16
N PHE A 49 6.66 8.36 -1.03
CA PHE A 49 7.99 7.89 -0.72
C PHE A 49 8.80 8.94 0.06
N THR A 50 8.56 9.05 1.37
CA THR A 50 9.52 9.67 2.28
C THR A 50 10.67 8.69 2.40
N ARG A 51 11.69 8.88 1.54
CA ARG A 51 12.97 8.17 1.52
C ARG A 51 13.24 7.50 2.87
N ALA A 52 13.24 6.17 2.91
CA ALA A 52 13.04 5.39 4.14
C ALA A 52 14.01 5.77 5.29
N SER A 53 15.15 6.36 4.97
CA SER A 53 15.64 7.51 5.75
C SER A 53 15.99 8.70 4.86
N GLY A 54 15.63 9.92 5.28
CA GLY A 54 15.98 11.19 4.63
C GLY A 54 17.48 11.55 4.67
N GLY A 55 18.35 10.54 4.77
CA GLY A 55 19.80 10.65 4.89
C GLY A 55 20.56 9.44 4.35
N ASP A 56 19.90 8.49 3.69
CA ASP A 56 20.61 7.41 2.98
C ASP A 56 21.51 8.01 1.87
N PRO A 57 22.78 7.58 1.78
CA PRO A 57 23.70 8.11 0.80
C PRO A 57 23.31 7.65 -0.61
N VAL A 58 23.50 8.54 -1.59
CA VAL A 58 23.42 8.18 -3.01
C VAL A 58 24.71 7.46 -3.39
N PHE A 59 24.59 6.22 -3.84
CA PHE A 59 25.71 5.38 -4.24
C PHE A 59 25.98 5.49 -5.75
N ALA A 60 27.25 5.39 -6.15
CA ALA A 60 27.63 5.33 -7.56
C ALA A 60 27.31 3.96 -8.22
N ALA A 61 27.16 2.91 -7.42
CA ALA A 61 26.76 1.57 -7.80
C ALA A 61 26.22 0.82 -6.56
N PRO A 62 25.35 -0.20 -6.71
CA PRO A 62 24.93 -1.05 -5.61
C PRO A 62 26.10 -1.69 -4.89
N VAL A 63 26.02 -1.81 -3.56
CA VAL A 63 26.99 -2.54 -2.74
C VAL A 63 26.39 -3.87 -2.26
N PRO A 64 27.22 -4.89 -1.95
CA PRO A 64 26.75 -6.15 -1.36
C PRO A 64 25.95 -5.94 -0.07
N THR A 65 25.00 -6.83 0.23
CA THR A 65 24.16 -6.78 1.44
C THR A 65 24.98 -6.63 2.74
N ALA A 66 26.15 -7.27 2.84
CA ALA A 66 27.04 -7.13 4.00
C ALA A 66 27.58 -5.70 4.19
N ASP A 67 27.83 -4.97 3.10
CA ASP A 67 28.28 -3.58 3.12
C ASP A 67 27.13 -2.63 3.46
N CYS A 68 25.88 -2.93 3.05
CA CYS A 68 24.69 -2.22 3.55
C CYS A 68 24.50 -2.42 5.06
N VAL A 69 24.63 -3.64 5.57
CA VAL A 69 24.56 -3.88 7.02
C VAL A 69 25.66 -3.11 7.76
N ALA A 70 26.86 -3.01 7.19
CA ALA A 70 27.95 -2.22 7.78
C ALA A 70 27.71 -0.70 7.74
N GLN A 71 27.21 -0.17 6.62
CA GLN A 71 27.10 1.28 6.36
C GLN A 71 25.77 1.89 6.79
N LEU A 72 24.66 1.17 6.55
CA LEU A 72 23.28 1.62 6.76
C LEU A 72 22.60 0.96 7.98
N GLN A 73 23.28 0.00 8.62
CA GLN A 73 22.76 -0.80 9.76
C GLN A 73 21.49 -1.61 9.42
N ARG A 74 21.27 -1.90 8.14
CA ARG A 74 20.15 -2.69 7.62
C ARG A 74 20.55 -3.45 6.35
N ALA A 75 19.87 -4.54 6.04
CA ALA A 75 20.06 -5.25 4.78
C ALA A 75 19.54 -4.44 3.58
N CYS A 76 20.10 -4.74 2.41
CA CYS A 76 19.63 -4.27 1.11
C CYS A 76 19.71 -5.43 0.12
N TYR A 77 18.76 -5.52 -0.80
CA TYR A 77 18.64 -6.64 -1.74
C TYR A 77 18.55 -6.17 -3.19
N SER A 78 19.05 -7.01 -4.09
CA SER A 78 18.96 -6.85 -5.53
C SER A 78 17.77 -7.62 -6.10
N PRO A 79 17.26 -7.26 -7.30
CA PRO A 79 16.25 -8.06 -7.99
C PRO A 79 16.70 -9.50 -8.25
N LEU A 80 18.00 -9.75 -8.36
CA LEU A 80 18.55 -11.10 -8.48
C LEU A 80 18.46 -11.91 -7.18
N GLN A 81 18.46 -11.26 -6.01
CA GLN A 81 18.19 -11.93 -4.73
C GLN A 81 16.69 -12.23 -4.59
N TYR A 82 15.79 -11.33 -5.02
CA TYR A 82 14.35 -11.62 -5.07
C TYR A 82 13.97 -12.72 -6.05
N ARG A 83 14.64 -12.78 -7.21
CA ARG A 83 14.52 -13.89 -8.18
C ARG A 83 14.77 -15.25 -7.53
N THR A 84 15.77 -15.34 -6.63
CA THR A 84 16.07 -16.55 -5.86
C THR A 84 15.06 -16.76 -4.72
N ALA A 85 14.72 -15.71 -3.98
CA ALA A 85 13.86 -15.79 -2.81
C ALA A 85 12.41 -16.20 -3.15
N TYR A 86 11.85 -15.71 -4.26
CA TYR A 86 10.49 -16.05 -4.69
C TYR A 86 10.43 -17.21 -5.70
N ASP A 87 11.52 -17.96 -5.91
CA ASP A 87 11.66 -19.01 -6.94
C ASP A 87 11.11 -18.61 -8.33
N LEU A 88 11.55 -17.45 -8.85
CA LEU A 88 11.15 -16.98 -10.19
C LEU A 88 11.93 -17.70 -11.32
N ASP A 89 13.00 -18.41 -10.94
CA ASP A 89 13.97 -19.02 -11.84
C ASP A 89 13.40 -20.16 -12.75
N PRO A 90 12.48 -21.03 -12.29
CA PRO A 90 11.79 -21.99 -13.14
C PRO A 90 10.86 -21.35 -14.17
N LEU A 91 10.18 -20.27 -13.81
CA LEU A 91 9.26 -19.55 -14.71
C LEU A 91 10.03 -18.92 -15.87
N TYR A 92 11.12 -18.22 -15.57
CA TYR A 92 11.96 -17.60 -16.60
C TYR A 92 12.58 -18.65 -17.54
N ARG A 93 12.95 -19.85 -17.03
CA ARG A 93 13.40 -20.98 -17.86
C ARG A 93 12.31 -21.53 -18.78
N ALA A 94 11.04 -21.42 -18.39
CA ALA A 94 9.88 -21.78 -19.22
C ALA A 94 9.48 -20.67 -20.22
N GLY A 95 10.14 -19.51 -20.19
CA GLY A 95 9.76 -18.35 -20.99
C GLY A 95 8.60 -17.52 -20.41
N ILE A 96 8.21 -17.79 -19.16
CA ILE A 96 7.20 -17.02 -18.43
C ILE A 96 7.92 -15.84 -17.76
N THR A 97 7.80 -14.65 -18.34
CA THR A 97 8.47 -13.41 -17.91
C THR A 97 7.53 -12.20 -17.87
N GLY A 98 6.24 -12.40 -18.11
CA GLY A 98 5.23 -11.35 -18.31
C GLY A 98 5.01 -10.97 -19.78
N ASP A 99 5.70 -11.63 -20.72
CA ASP A 99 5.58 -11.32 -22.15
C ASP A 99 4.13 -11.42 -22.66
N GLY A 100 3.73 -10.42 -23.44
CA GLY A 100 2.34 -10.27 -23.88
C GLY A 100 1.34 -9.81 -22.82
N ARG A 101 1.80 -9.42 -21.61
CA ARG A 101 0.97 -8.81 -20.55
C ARG A 101 1.34 -7.37 -20.25
N THR A 102 0.36 -6.62 -19.75
CA THR A 102 0.47 -5.21 -19.40
C THR A 102 0.13 -4.97 -17.94
N ILE A 103 1.12 -4.49 -17.19
CA ILE A 103 0.96 -3.98 -15.83
C ILE A 103 0.75 -2.48 -15.93
N VAL A 104 -0.36 -1.98 -15.38
CA VAL A 104 -0.59 -0.54 -15.17
C VAL A 104 -0.13 -0.17 -13.77
N ILE A 105 0.74 0.82 -13.67
CA ILE A 105 1.11 1.50 -12.42
C ILE A 105 0.38 2.85 -12.40
N VAL A 106 -0.05 3.32 -11.23
CA VAL A 106 -0.97 4.46 -11.09
C VAL A 106 -0.45 5.46 -10.07
N ASP A 107 0.15 6.54 -10.55
CA ASP A 107 0.86 7.52 -9.72
C ASP A 107 0.37 8.95 -9.93
N SER A 108 0.56 9.78 -8.91
CA SER A 108 0.47 11.24 -9.09
C SER A 108 1.77 11.75 -9.72
N PHE A 109 1.69 12.67 -10.67
CA PHE A 109 2.82 13.36 -11.34
C PHE A 109 3.80 12.50 -12.17
N GLY A 110 4.19 11.31 -11.69
CA GLY A 110 5.19 10.45 -12.32
C GLY A 110 6.64 10.90 -12.12
N SER A 111 7.54 10.30 -12.92
CA SER A 111 8.99 10.55 -12.88
C SER A 111 9.52 10.89 -14.28
N PRO A 112 10.10 12.09 -14.50
CA PRO A 112 10.50 12.56 -15.85
C PRO A 112 11.68 11.79 -16.46
N THR A 113 12.34 10.93 -15.69
CA THR A 113 13.51 10.15 -16.10
C THR A 113 13.24 8.64 -16.14
N ILE A 114 12.02 8.19 -15.87
CA ILE A 114 11.70 6.79 -15.54
C ILE A 114 12.22 5.74 -16.54
N GLN A 115 12.14 6.01 -17.85
CA GLN A 115 12.69 5.11 -18.88
C GLN A 115 14.22 5.01 -18.82
N HIS A 116 14.91 6.14 -18.57
CA HIS A 116 16.37 6.15 -18.43
C HIS A 116 16.80 5.42 -17.16
N ASP A 117 16.05 5.62 -16.08
CA ASP A 117 16.33 4.99 -14.80
C ASP A 117 16.18 3.46 -14.91
N LEU A 118 15.07 2.99 -15.49
CA LEU A 118 14.83 1.59 -15.81
C LEU A 118 15.91 0.98 -16.74
N ASP A 119 16.39 1.72 -17.75
CA ASP A 119 17.48 1.26 -18.61
C ASP A 119 18.80 1.05 -17.85
N VAL A 120 19.12 1.94 -16.89
CA VAL A 120 20.31 1.82 -16.04
C VAL A 120 20.15 0.66 -15.06
N TYR A 121 18.97 0.52 -14.46
CA TYR A 121 18.62 -0.57 -13.57
C TYR A 121 18.78 -1.93 -14.24
N SER A 122 18.11 -2.10 -15.37
CA SER A 122 18.11 -3.32 -16.18
C SER A 122 19.53 -3.72 -16.57
N LYS A 123 20.33 -2.75 -17.02
CA LYS A 123 21.73 -2.95 -17.39
C LYS A 123 22.62 -3.36 -16.22
N GLN A 124 22.42 -2.80 -15.03
CA GLN A 124 23.20 -3.14 -13.83
C GLN A 124 22.95 -4.59 -13.40
N TRP A 125 21.70 -5.06 -13.47
CA TRP A 125 21.31 -6.39 -13.02
C TRP A 125 21.31 -7.46 -14.12
N GLY A 126 21.60 -7.09 -15.38
CA GLY A 126 21.61 -8.01 -16.51
C GLY A 126 20.21 -8.46 -16.95
N ILE A 127 19.20 -7.65 -16.63
CA ILE A 127 17.80 -7.86 -16.99
C ILE A 127 17.56 -7.19 -18.37
N PRO A 128 16.75 -7.78 -19.28
CA PRO A 128 16.36 -7.10 -20.52
C PRO A 128 15.45 -5.90 -20.19
N SER A 129 15.86 -4.68 -20.55
CA SER A 129 15.03 -3.48 -20.34
C SER A 129 13.71 -3.55 -21.12
N SER A 130 12.66 -2.98 -20.55
CA SER A 130 11.33 -2.83 -21.15
C SER A 130 11.04 -1.36 -21.48
N THR A 131 9.96 -1.10 -22.22
CA THR A 131 9.48 0.26 -22.49
C THR A 131 8.39 0.63 -21.49
N VAL A 132 8.53 1.79 -20.85
CA VAL A 132 7.50 2.41 -20.00
C VAL A 132 6.63 3.31 -20.87
N ASP A 133 5.41 2.86 -21.15
CA ASP A 133 4.41 3.66 -21.87
C ASP A 133 3.75 4.64 -20.88
N VAL A 134 4.26 5.88 -20.83
CA VAL A 134 3.71 6.93 -19.97
C VAL A 134 2.39 7.48 -20.55
N VAL A 135 1.34 7.41 -19.75
CA VAL A 135 -0.01 7.92 -20.05
C VAL A 135 -0.35 9.03 -19.06
N GLN A 136 -0.22 10.27 -19.51
CA GLN A 136 -0.63 11.44 -18.73
C GLN A 136 -2.15 11.62 -18.80
N TRP A 137 -2.80 11.57 -17.65
CA TRP A 137 -4.24 11.72 -17.49
C TRP A 137 -4.56 13.00 -16.70
N GLY A 138 -5.62 13.70 -17.12
CA GLY A 138 -5.98 15.00 -16.55
C GLY A 138 -5.04 16.13 -16.99
N GLN A 139 -4.50 16.89 -16.04
CA GLN A 139 -3.58 18.00 -16.28
C GLN A 139 -2.28 17.81 -15.48
N VAL A 140 -1.46 16.85 -15.91
CA VAL A 140 -0.15 16.59 -15.30
C VAL A 140 0.73 17.84 -15.41
N PRO A 141 1.14 18.46 -14.29
CA PRO A 141 2.03 19.62 -14.31
C PRO A 141 3.45 19.22 -14.74
N ALA A 142 4.21 20.19 -15.26
CA ALA A 142 5.63 19.96 -15.47
C ALA A 142 6.34 19.73 -14.12
N PHE A 143 7.16 18.68 -14.06
CA PHE A 143 7.90 18.29 -12.86
C PHE A 143 8.81 19.41 -12.32
N ASP A 144 8.73 19.66 -11.02
CA ASP A 144 9.64 20.54 -10.27
C ASP A 144 10.31 19.73 -9.14
N PRO A 145 11.63 19.43 -9.21
CA PRO A 145 12.34 18.70 -8.16
C PRO A 145 12.40 19.44 -6.81
N LYS A 146 11.96 20.70 -6.75
CA LYS A 146 11.85 21.47 -5.49
C LYS A 146 10.46 21.37 -4.85
N ASN A 147 9.48 20.81 -5.55
CA ASN A 147 8.20 20.48 -4.96
C ASN A 147 8.34 19.12 -4.26
N PRO A 148 8.21 19.05 -2.92
CA PRO A 148 8.41 17.81 -2.17
C PRO A 148 7.40 16.73 -2.56
N ASP A 149 6.18 17.10 -2.95
CA ASP A 149 5.16 16.14 -3.36
C ASP A 149 5.58 15.48 -4.67
N MET A 150 5.98 16.28 -5.68
CA MET A 150 6.45 15.76 -6.97
C MET A 150 7.72 14.92 -6.81
N ALA A 151 8.67 15.33 -5.97
CA ALA A 151 9.90 14.58 -5.73
C ALA A 151 9.64 13.25 -4.99
N GLY A 152 8.68 13.22 -4.06
CA GLY A 152 8.25 11.99 -3.37
C GLY A 152 7.57 11.03 -4.35
N TRP A 153 6.60 11.52 -5.13
CA TRP A 153 5.93 10.72 -6.16
C TRP A 153 6.85 10.23 -7.28
N ALA A 154 7.86 11.00 -7.69
CA ALA A 154 8.86 10.50 -8.63
C ALA A 154 9.72 9.37 -8.03
N GLY A 155 9.94 9.36 -6.71
CA GLY A 155 10.54 8.24 -5.99
C GLY A 155 9.62 7.01 -5.96
N GLU A 156 8.32 7.22 -5.67
CA GLU A 156 7.28 6.18 -5.71
C GLU A 156 7.20 5.52 -7.10
N THR A 157 7.11 6.31 -8.16
CA THR A 157 7.11 5.84 -9.55
C THR A 157 8.37 5.05 -9.90
N THR A 158 9.55 5.46 -9.40
CA THR A 158 10.79 4.69 -9.59
C THR A 158 10.72 3.34 -8.87
N LEU A 159 10.25 3.31 -7.62
CA LEU A 159 10.04 2.07 -6.87
C LEU A 159 9.08 1.14 -7.62
N ASP A 160 7.89 1.61 -7.98
CA ASP A 160 6.84 0.81 -8.59
C ASP A 160 7.27 0.16 -9.91
N VAL A 161 7.89 0.96 -10.79
CA VAL A 161 8.33 0.49 -12.11
C VAL A 161 9.50 -0.49 -12.00
N GLU A 162 10.50 -0.20 -11.15
CA GLU A 162 11.66 -1.08 -10.98
C GLU A 162 11.30 -2.38 -10.23
N ALA A 163 10.41 -2.33 -9.24
CA ALA A 163 9.90 -3.49 -8.52
C ALA A 163 9.04 -4.41 -9.43
N ALA A 164 8.11 -3.85 -10.21
CA ALA A 164 7.35 -4.64 -11.18
C ALA A 164 8.27 -5.28 -12.23
N HIS A 165 9.25 -4.53 -12.75
CA HIS A 165 10.19 -5.03 -13.75
C HIS A 165 11.15 -6.09 -13.22
N ALA A 166 11.52 -6.05 -11.93
CA ALA A 166 12.35 -7.07 -11.28
C ALA A 166 11.75 -8.49 -11.35
N VAL A 167 10.41 -8.59 -11.32
CA VAL A 167 9.65 -9.84 -11.26
C VAL A 167 9.01 -10.23 -12.61
N ALA A 168 8.60 -9.25 -13.42
CA ALA A 168 8.04 -9.49 -14.75
C ALA A 168 8.79 -8.68 -15.83
N PRO A 169 10.06 -9.02 -16.13
CA PRO A 169 10.91 -8.21 -17.01
C PRO A 169 10.46 -8.20 -18.48
N GLY A 170 9.62 -9.16 -18.90
CA GLY A 170 8.98 -9.20 -20.21
C GLY A 170 7.62 -8.49 -20.25
N ALA A 171 7.06 -8.07 -19.11
CA ALA A 171 5.81 -7.33 -19.10
C ALA A 171 5.99 -5.94 -19.72
N LYS A 172 4.95 -5.49 -20.42
CA LYS A 172 4.77 -4.09 -20.75
C LYS A 172 4.37 -3.35 -19.48
N ILE A 173 5.02 -2.22 -19.21
CA ILE A 173 4.63 -1.30 -18.15
C ILE A 173 3.92 -0.10 -18.78
N VAL A 174 2.73 0.22 -18.27
CA VAL A 174 2.01 1.46 -18.57
C VAL A 174 1.97 2.28 -17.28
N LEU A 175 2.60 3.45 -17.30
CA LEU A 175 2.61 4.37 -16.17
C LEU A 175 1.48 5.39 -16.35
N LEU A 176 0.41 5.29 -15.57
CA LEU A 176 -0.68 6.26 -15.53
C LEU A 176 -0.33 7.39 -14.56
N GLU A 177 0.07 8.54 -15.10
CA GLU A 177 0.38 9.75 -14.33
C GLU A 177 -0.87 10.63 -14.20
N THR A 178 -1.26 11.03 -12.98
CA THR A 178 -2.36 12.00 -12.73
C THR A 178 -1.86 13.36 -12.25
N GLY A 179 -2.57 14.44 -12.58
CA GLY A 179 -2.12 15.81 -12.30
C GLY A 179 -2.38 16.35 -10.89
N VAL A 180 -3.00 15.55 -10.03
CA VAL A 180 -3.32 15.89 -8.64
C VAL A 180 -2.67 14.86 -7.73
N ALA A 181 -1.93 15.31 -6.71
CA ALA A 181 -1.43 14.45 -5.66
C ALA A 181 -2.57 13.69 -4.98
N GLU A 182 -2.45 12.38 -4.86
CA GLU A 182 -3.22 11.64 -3.86
C GLU A 182 -2.75 12.07 -2.47
N THR A 183 -3.72 12.37 -1.61
CA THR A 183 -3.52 12.82 -0.22
C THR A 183 -4.75 12.44 0.59
N ASP A 184 -4.58 12.28 1.91
CA ASP A 184 -5.61 11.76 2.82
C ASP A 184 -7.06 12.17 2.50
N GLY A 185 -7.87 11.15 2.21
CA GLY A 185 -9.25 11.29 1.75
C GLY A 185 -9.39 11.30 0.22
N PRO A 186 -10.44 11.91 -0.33
CA PRO A 186 -10.81 11.74 -1.75
C PRO A 186 -10.04 12.68 -2.70
N VAL A 187 -8.82 13.12 -2.36
CA VAL A 187 -7.99 14.02 -3.19
C VAL A 187 -7.10 13.17 -4.10
N GLY A 188 -6.92 13.55 -5.36
CA GLY A 188 -6.21 12.75 -6.38
C GLY A 188 -7.02 11.54 -6.89
N VAL A 189 -7.55 10.73 -5.97
CA VAL A 189 -8.29 9.49 -6.22
C VAL A 189 -9.32 9.56 -7.37
N PRO A 190 -10.19 10.59 -7.50
CA PRO A 190 -11.17 10.63 -8.60
C PRO A 190 -10.54 10.66 -9.99
N GLU A 191 -9.36 11.29 -10.13
CA GLU A 191 -8.62 11.36 -11.39
C GLU A 191 -7.98 10.00 -11.69
N MET A 192 -7.32 9.38 -10.70
CA MET A 192 -6.76 8.02 -10.77
C MET A 192 -7.83 7.00 -11.18
N MET A 193 -8.99 6.98 -10.52
CA MET A 193 -10.10 6.08 -10.87
C MET A 193 -10.57 6.28 -12.31
N SER A 194 -10.63 7.53 -12.78
CA SER A 194 -11.07 7.81 -14.15
C SER A 194 -10.05 7.37 -15.20
N GLY A 195 -8.75 7.46 -14.89
CA GLY A 195 -7.65 6.98 -15.73
C GLY A 195 -7.56 5.45 -15.77
N ILE A 196 -7.64 4.77 -14.62
CA ILE A 196 -7.75 3.30 -14.54
C ILE A 196 -8.94 2.84 -15.38
N ASN A 197 -10.11 3.43 -15.17
CA ASN A 197 -11.32 3.11 -15.92
C ASN A 197 -11.15 3.35 -17.44
N HIS A 198 -10.38 4.36 -17.86
CA HIS A 198 -10.08 4.58 -19.27
C HIS A 198 -9.20 3.45 -19.86
N LEU A 199 -8.08 3.12 -19.20
CA LEU A 199 -7.15 2.07 -19.65
C LEU A 199 -7.81 0.68 -19.69
N VAL A 200 -8.61 0.35 -18.68
CA VAL A 200 -9.42 -0.88 -18.63
C VAL A 200 -10.39 -0.95 -19.82
N ASN A 201 -11.16 0.13 -20.09
CA ASN A 201 -12.08 0.18 -21.23
C ASN A 201 -11.37 0.13 -22.59
N ALA A 202 -10.14 0.64 -22.67
CA ALA A 202 -9.31 0.54 -23.88
C ALA A 202 -8.68 -0.86 -24.06
N GLY A 203 -8.84 -1.77 -23.09
CA GLY A 203 -8.21 -3.08 -23.07
C GLY A 203 -6.70 -3.04 -22.78
N GLN A 204 -6.18 -1.93 -22.26
CA GLN A 204 -4.75 -1.63 -22.07
C GLN A 204 -4.20 -2.02 -20.68
N ALA A 205 -5.00 -2.71 -19.87
CA ALA A 205 -4.61 -3.24 -18.56
C ALA A 205 -4.91 -4.74 -18.52
N ASP A 206 -3.95 -5.54 -18.06
CA ASP A 206 -4.18 -6.94 -17.65
C ASP A 206 -4.14 -7.03 -16.11
N VAL A 207 -3.17 -6.32 -15.50
CA VAL A 207 -3.06 -6.10 -14.04
C VAL A 207 -2.90 -4.61 -13.74
N VAL A 208 -3.39 -4.13 -12.59
CA VAL A 208 -3.13 -2.78 -12.06
C VAL A 208 -2.49 -2.86 -10.68
N SER A 209 -1.38 -2.17 -10.47
CA SER A 209 -0.78 -1.89 -9.15
C SER A 209 -1.18 -0.50 -8.67
N MET A 210 -1.45 -0.38 -7.37
CA MET A 210 -1.80 0.86 -6.69
C MET A 210 -1.01 0.96 -5.38
N SER A 211 0.20 1.53 -5.45
CA SER A 211 1.07 1.79 -4.29
C SER A 211 0.69 3.06 -3.51
N TRP A 212 -0.60 3.39 -3.51
CA TRP A 212 -1.17 4.53 -2.81
C TRP A 212 -2.42 4.06 -2.08
N ALA A 213 -2.66 4.59 -0.87
CA ALA A 213 -3.86 4.27 -0.12
C ALA A 213 -4.14 5.28 0.97
N THR A 214 -5.40 5.68 1.12
CA THR A 214 -5.86 6.48 2.28
C THR A 214 -6.81 5.68 3.16
N SER A 215 -6.79 5.93 4.47
CA SER A 215 -7.71 5.26 5.39
C SER A 215 -9.16 5.55 5.04
N GLU A 216 -10.02 4.52 5.07
CA GLU A 216 -11.48 4.67 4.92
C GLU A 216 -12.05 5.79 5.80
N ALA A 217 -11.44 6.05 6.97
CA ALA A 217 -11.85 7.10 7.91
C ALA A 217 -11.70 8.53 7.37
N MET A 218 -10.88 8.75 6.34
CA MET A 218 -10.68 10.08 5.73
C MET A 218 -11.75 10.42 4.68
N PHE A 219 -12.60 9.46 4.31
CA PHE A 219 -13.69 9.71 3.37
C PHE A 219 -14.89 10.43 4.02
N PRO A 220 -15.43 11.51 3.42
CA PRO A 220 -16.57 12.24 3.96
C PRO A 220 -17.80 11.35 4.20
N GLY A 221 -18.31 11.36 5.43
CA GLY A 221 -19.48 10.58 5.87
C GLY A 221 -19.14 9.34 6.71
N PHE A 222 -17.88 8.90 6.74
CA PHE A 222 -17.46 7.67 7.43
C PHE A 222 -17.82 7.60 8.92
N ASP A 223 -17.60 8.69 9.68
CA ASP A 223 -17.91 8.77 11.12
C ASP A 223 -19.42 8.62 11.40
N VAL A 224 -20.31 8.85 10.42
CA VAL A 224 -21.78 8.70 10.53
C VAL A 224 -22.35 7.50 9.77
N GLY A 225 -21.51 6.67 9.15
CA GLY A 225 -21.92 5.49 8.39
C GLY A 225 -22.44 5.76 6.98
N ASP A 226 -22.20 6.97 6.44
CA ASP A 226 -22.41 7.25 5.02
C ASP A 226 -21.09 7.05 4.26
N TYR A 227 -20.99 5.93 3.55
CA TYR A 227 -19.79 5.58 2.78
C TYR A 227 -19.92 5.93 1.30
N THR A 228 -20.93 6.73 0.92
CA THR A 228 -21.23 7.04 -0.49
C THR A 228 -20.03 7.67 -1.21
N SER A 229 -19.28 8.53 -0.53
CA SER A 229 -18.08 9.19 -1.06
C SER A 229 -17.05 8.18 -1.58
N LEU A 230 -16.65 7.22 -0.74
CA LEU A 230 -15.77 6.11 -1.13
C LEU A 230 -16.45 5.19 -2.14
N THR A 231 -17.65 4.69 -1.86
CA THR A 231 -18.28 3.66 -2.72
C THR A 231 -18.59 4.17 -4.13
N SER A 232 -18.73 5.49 -4.31
CA SER A 232 -18.93 6.12 -5.63
C SER A 232 -17.69 6.03 -6.55
N LEU A 233 -16.50 5.79 -5.99
CA LEU A 233 -15.23 5.70 -6.72
C LEU A 233 -14.96 4.29 -7.27
N ARG A 234 -15.67 3.27 -6.75
CA ARG A 234 -15.53 1.84 -7.12
C ARG A 234 -15.93 1.49 -8.55
N TYR A 235 -16.38 2.46 -9.36
CA TYR A 235 -16.77 2.22 -10.75
C TYR A 235 -15.59 1.68 -11.58
N ALA A 236 -14.37 2.16 -11.33
CA ALA A 236 -13.16 1.68 -11.97
C ALA A 236 -12.90 0.21 -11.65
N PHE A 237 -13.04 -0.18 -10.37
CA PHE A 237 -12.79 -1.55 -9.93
C PHE A 237 -13.85 -2.53 -10.39
N THR A 238 -15.11 -2.09 -10.38
CA THR A 238 -16.23 -2.84 -10.97
C THR A 238 -15.99 -3.07 -12.47
N ASN A 239 -15.48 -2.05 -13.18
CA ASN A 239 -15.15 -2.17 -14.60
C ASN A 239 -13.94 -3.08 -14.87
N ALA A 240 -12.91 -3.03 -14.02
CA ALA A 240 -11.75 -3.92 -14.07
C ALA A 240 -12.18 -5.39 -13.93
N ALA A 241 -12.96 -5.71 -12.90
CA ALA A 241 -13.53 -7.04 -12.69
C ALA A 241 -14.37 -7.52 -13.90
N HIS A 242 -15.17 -6.64 -14.52
CA HIS A 242 -15.93 -6.96 -15.74
C HIS A 242 -15.06 -7.24 -16.98
N HIS A 243 -13.84 -6.69 -17.04
CA HIS A 243 -12.88 -6.91 -18.13
C HIS A 243 -11.80 -7.95 -17.79
N GLY A 244 -11.97 -8.67 -16.68
CA GLY A 244 -11.02 -9.65 -16.18
C GLY A 244 -9.67 -9.06 -15.80
N VAL A 245 -9.60 -7.79 -15.41
CA VAL A 245 -8.35 -7.12 -15.01
C VAL A 245 -8.14 -7.31 -13.51
N THR A 246 -6.97 -7.80 -13.12
CA THR A 246 -6.60 -8.00 -11.72
C THR A 246 -6.19 -6.67 -11.08
N LEU A 247 -6.56 -6.43 -9.83
CA LEU A 247 -6.21 -5.22 -9.09
C LEU A 247 -5.43 -5.59 -7.83
N THR A 248 -4.33 -4.90 -7.60
CA THR A 248 -3.46 -5.05 -6.42
C THR A 248 -3.24 -3.68 -5.79
N ALA A 249 -3.10 -3.63 -4.46
CA ALA A 249 -2.83 -2.39 -3.75
C ALA A 249 -2.02 -2.60 -2.47
N SER A 250 -1.22 -1.59 -2.13
CA SER A 250 -0.47 -1.55 -0.87
C SER A 250 -1.41 -1.49 0.34
N SER A 251 -1.15 -2.33 1.35
CA SER A 251 -2.01 -2.39 2.56
C SER A 251 -1.77 -1.23 3.55
N GLY A 252 -0.71 -0.44 3.35
CA GLY A 252 -0.32 0.72 4.14
C GLY A 252 0.95 0.51 4.97
N ASP A 253 1.62 1.61 5.30
CA ASP A 253 2.98 1.62 5.90
C ASP A 253 3.03 2.21 7.32
N GLY A 254 1.87 2.56 7.89
CA GLY A 254 1.73 3.16 9.22
C GLY A 254 1.83 2.19 10.40
N GLY A 255 1.99 0.89 10.13
CA GLY A 255 1.84 -0.20 11.08
C GLY A 255 0.38 -0.48 11.43
N GLY A 256 0.00 -1.75 11.40
CA GLY A 256 -1.33 -2.22 11.75
C GLY A 256 -1.79 -1.79 13.15
N HIS A 257 -3.11 -1.67 13.31
CA HIS A 257 -3.78 -1.40 14.58
C HIS A 257 -4.90 -2.41 14.84
N ALA A 258 -4.66 -3.32 15.78
CA ALA A 258 -5.59 -4.34 16.20
C ALA A 258 -6.91 -3.72 16.72
N GLY A 259 -8.02 -4.09 16.05
CA GLY A 259 -9.36 -3.63 16.42
C GLY A 259 -9.75 -2.24 15.89
N ARG A 260 -8.93 -1.60 15.04
CA ARG A 260 -9.42 -0.52 14.19
C ARG A 260 -10.27 -1.08 13.05
N LEU A 261 -11.34 -0.36 12.74
CA LEU A 261 -12.19 -0.56 11.57
C LEU A 261 -12.04 0.70 10.70
N ASP A 262 -10.97 0.81 9.92
CA ASP A 262 -10.70 1.93 9.00
C ASP A 262 -9.56 1.63 8.02
N ALA A 263 -9.62 0.45 7.38
CA ALA A 263 -8.62 -0.04 6.43
C ALA A 263 -8.16 0.98 5.38
N ALA A 264 -6.92 0.82 4.92
CA ALA A 264 -6.38 1.57 3.80
C ALA A 264 -7.16 1.21 2.52
N TRP A 265 -7.71 2.20 1.82
CA TRP A 265 -8.38 2.04 0.53
C TRP A 265 -7.45 2.61 -0.55
N PRO A 266 -7.12 1.83 -1.61
CA PRO A 266 -8.01 0.85 -2.24
C PRO A 266 -7.89 -0.60 -1.77
N ALA A 267 -6.85 -0.97 -1.00
CA ALA A 267 -6.67 -2.33 -0.50
C ALA A 267 -7.89 -2.90 0.27
N GLY A 268 -8.61 -2.06 1.03
CA GLY A 268 -9.83 -2.43 1.76
C GLY A 268 -11.02 -2.82 0.86
N ASP A 269 -10.96 -2.58 -0.45
CA ASP A 269 -12.02 -2.93 -1.39
C ASP A 269 -12.06 -4.45 -1.68
N PRO A 270 -13.23 -5.13 -1.63
CA PRO A 270 -13.34 -6.55 -1.95
C PRO A 270 -13.10 -6.96 -3.42
N LEU A 271 -12.72 -6.02 -4.29
CA LEU A 271 -12.33 -6.28 -5.69
C LEU A 271 -10.83 -6.04 -5.94
N VAL A 272 -10.05 -5.78 -4.88
CA VAL A 272 -8.63 -5.46 -4.93
C VAL A 272 -7.90 -6.40 -3.97
N THR A 273 -6.92 -7.14 -4.47
CA THR A 273 -6.06 -7.96 -3.61
C THR A 273 -5.14 -7.05 -2.81
N ALA A 274 -5.29 -7.05 -1.49
CA ALA A 274 -4.50 -6.23 -0.58
C ALA A 274 -3.15 -6.90 -0.34
N VAL A 275 -2.06 -6.18 -0.63
CA VAL A 275 -0.69 -6.70 -0.50
C VAL A 275 0.00 -6.08 0.71
N GLY A 276 0.34 -6.93 1.67
CA GLY A 276 1.09 -6.55 2.88
C GLY A 276 2.60 -6.75 2.73
N GLY A 277 3.33 -6.37 3.78
CA GLY A 277 4.79 -6.35 3.79
C GLY A 277 5.39 -7.39 4.73
N THR A 278 6.45 -8.05 4.27
CA THR A 278 7.31 -8.93 5.06
C THR A 278 8.75 -8.39 5.14
N GLU A 279 9.45 -8.84 6.17
CA GLU A 279 10.89 -8.73 6.31
C GLU A 279 11.55 -10.05 5.86
N LEU A 280 12.45 -9.94 4.87
CA LEU A 280 13.18 -11.07 4.29
C LEU A 280 14.59 -11.13 4.87
N TYR A 281 15.08 -12.34 5.13
CA TYR A 281 16.41 -12.58 5.71
C TYR A 281 17.32 -13.32 4.73
N LEU A 282 17.86 -12.64 3.71
CA LEU A 282 18.58 -13.27 2.60
C LEU A 282 20.11 -13.23 2.74
N ASP A 283 20.77 -14.25 2.20
CA ASP A 283 22.22 -14.20 1.93
C ASP A 283 22.54 -13.39 0.66
N GLY A 284 23.84 -13.29 0.31
CA GLY A 284 24.29 -12.58 -0.88
C GLY A 284 23.93 -13.24 -2.22
N GLN A 285 23.30 -14.41 -2.20
CA GLN A 285 22.80 -15.17 -3.34
C GLN A 285 21.26 -15.14 -3.42
N GLY A 286 20.58 -14.67 -2.36
CA GLY A 286 19.13 -14.58 -2.27
C GLY A 286 18.46 -15.77 -1.58
N HIS A 287 19.22 -16.68 -0.97
CA HIS A 287 18.64 -17.76 -0.17
C HIS A 287 18.21 -17.23 1.20
N ARG A 288 17.04 -17.66 1.68
CA ARG A 288 16.59 -17.40 3.04
C ARG A 288 17.51 -18.05 4.08
N THR A 289 18.01 -17.23 4.99
CA THR A 289 18.81 -17.60 6.18
C THR A 289 17.96 -17.78 7.43
N ALA A 290 16.75 -17.21 7.42
CA ALA A 290 15.66 -17.44 8.36
C ALA A 290 14.31 -17.37 7.59
N PRO A 291 13.21 -17.91 8.13
CA PRO A 291 11.87 -17.67 7.57
C PRO A 291 11.55 -16.17 7.57
N ASP A 292 10.75 -15.74 6.60
CA ASP A 292 10.27 -14.36 6.55
C ASP A 292 9.38 -14.05 7.77
N ALA A 293 9.28 -12.78 8.12
CA ALA A 293 8.47 -12.29 9.23
C ALA A 293 7.55 -11.14 8.79
N ALA A 294 6.43 -10.92 9.47
CA ALA A 294 5.59 -9.75 9.25
C ALA A 294 6.37 -8.45 9.51
N TRP A 295 6.34 -7.52 8.56
CA TRP A 295 6.99 -6.23 8.71
C TRP A 295 6.22 -5.33 9.68
N SER A 296 6.93 -4.67 10.59
CA SER A 296 6.32 -3.81 11.62
C SER A 296 5.66 -2.53 11.11
N GLY A 297 5.90 -2.14 9.86
CA GLY A 297 5.18 -1.05 9.19
C GLY A 297 3.96 -1.50 8.38
N SER A 298 3.79 -2.79 8.07
CA SER A 298 2.68 -3.24 7.21
C SER A 298 1.32 -2.95 7.87
N GLY A 299 0.34 -2.54 7.06
CA GLY A 299 -1.06 -2.46 7.43
C GLY A 299 -1.71 -3.84 7.61
N GLY A 300 -2.96 -3.85 8.08
CA GLY A 300 -3.68 -5.10 8.37
C GLY A 300 -5.11 -4.93 8.90
N GLU A 301 -5.69 -3.76 8.77
CA GLU A 301 -6.96 -3.38 9.36
C GLU A 301 -8.18 -4.17 8.81
N LEU A 302 -9.29 -4.09 9.54
CA LEU A 302 -10.59 -4.48 9.01
C LEU A 302 -11.26 -3.27 8.34
N SER A 303 -11.96 -3.50 7.24
CA SER A 303 -12.82 -2.51 6.61
C SER A 303 -14.07 -2.25 7.46
N LYS A 304 -14.43 -0.99 7.67
CA LYS A 304 -15.75 -0.61 8.24
C LYS A 304 -16.81 -0.45 7.15
N VAL A 305 -16.36 -0.21 5.92
CA VAL A 305 -17.20 0.08 4.75
C VAL A 305 -17.72 -1.21 4.11
N PHE A 306 -16.89 -2.24 4.05
CA PHE A 306 -17.17 -3.49 3.35
C PHE A 306 -17.32 -4.67 4.30
N ALA A 307 -18.47 -5.35 4.18
CA ALA A 307 -18.69 -6.64 4.81
C ALA A 307 -17.75 -7.70 4.22
N ARG A 308 -17.48 -8.75 4.99
CA ARG A 308 -16.60 -9.85 4.60
C ARG A 308 -17.04 -10.48 3.27
N PRO A 309 -16.17 -10.50 2.24
CA PRO A 309 -16.49 -11.15 0.98
C PRO A 309 -16.54 -12.68 1.11
N GLY A 310 -17.20 -13.32 0.14
CA GLY A 310 -17.41 -14.76 0.14
C GLY A 310 -16.11 -15.59 0.12
N TYR A 311 -15.04 -15.06 -0.48
CA TYR A 311 -13.73 -15.72 -0.50
C TYR A 311 -13.07 -15.78 0.88
N GLN A 312 -13.35 -14.83 1.79
CA GLN A 312 -12.90 -14.86 3.18
C GLN A 312 -13.76 -15.77 4.10
N ASN A 313 -14.54 -16.72 3.55
CA ASN A 313 -15.26 -17.72 4.34
C ASN A 313 -14.39 -18.75 5.09
N PRO A 314 -13.24 -19.21 4.56
CA PRO A 314 -12.31 -20.06 5.30
C PRO A 314 -11.74 -19.36 6.54
N VAL A 315 -11.48 -18.06 6.45
CA VAL A 315 -10.79 -17.25 7.49
C VAL A 315 -11.71 -16.47 8.42
N ARG A 316 -13.03 -16.71 8.36
CA ARG A 316 -14.07 -15.96 9.10
C ARG A 316 -13.87 -15.87 10.62
N SER A 317 -13.12 -16.80 11.21
CA SER A 317 -12.78 -16.80 12.64
C SER A 317 -11.77 -15.72 13.04
N VAL A 318 -11.05 -15.16 12.06
CA VAL A 318 -10.08 -14.07 12.24
C VAL A 318 -10.74 -12.73 11.94
N VAL A 319 -11.29 -12.58 10.73
CA VAL A 319 -11.79 -11.29 10.20
C VAL A 319 -13.24 -10.92 10.59
N GLY A 320 -13.97 -11.83 11.24
CA GLY A 320 -15.34 -11.57 11.71
C GLY A 320 -16.34 -11.39 10.56
N ASP A 321 -17.07 -10.28 10.52
CA ASP A 321 -18.04 -9.95 9.46
C ASP A 321 -17.54 -8.83 8.52
N HIS A 322 -16.26 -8.48 8.57
CA HIS A 322 -15.62 -7.40 7.82
C HIS A 322 -14.64 -7.95 6.76
N ARG A 323 -14.38 -7.17 5.69
CA ARG A 323 -13.23 -7.43 4.81
C ARG A 323 -11.95 -7.15 5.60
N GLY A 324 -11.12 -8.15 5.84
CA GLY A 324 -9.81 -7.96 6.49
C GLY A 324 -8.68 -7.83 5.48
N THR A 325 -7.67 -7.02 5.76
CA THR A 325 -6.42 -6.93 4.98
C THR A 325 -5.21 -7.43 5.81
N PRO A 326 -4.06 -7.71 5.18
CA PRO A 326 -3.91 -7.95 3.74
C PRO A 326 -4.51 -9.30 3.32
N ASP A 327 -4.46 -9.61 2.03
CA ASP A 327 -4.81 -10.93 1.49
C ASP A 327 -3.57 -11.81 1.32
N ILE A 328 -2.44 -11.23 0.93
CA ILE A 328 -1.11 -11.86 0.81
C ILE A 328 -0.04 -10.80 1.08
N SER A 329 1.22 -11.19 1.33
CA SER A 329 2.33 -10.27 1.50
C SER A 329 3.58 -10.60 0.68
N MET A 330 4.34 -9.57 0.32
CA MET A 330 5.65 -9.66 -0.31
C MET A 330 6.65 -8.75 0.42
N ALA A 331 7.85 -8.55 -0.12
CA ALA A 331 8.88 -7.72 0.50
C ALA A 331 8.36 -6.28 0.70
N GLY A 332 8.63 -5.73 1.89
CA GLY A 332 8.31 -4.35 2.21
C GLY A 332 9.04 -3.79 3.45
N SER A 333 9.84 -4.58 4.17
CA SER A 333 10.65 -4.02 5.27
C SER A 333 11.84 -3.22 4.74
N PRO A 334 12.08 -1.99 5.24
CA PRO A 334 13.32 -1.24 4.98
C PRO A 334 14.59 -2.01 5.39
N ASN A 335 14.49 -2.98 6.31
CA ASN A 335 15.53 -3.97 6.54
C ASN A 335 15.44 -5.08 5.50
N GLY A 336 16.18 -4.92 4.41
CA GLY A 336 16.00 -5.71 3.19
C GLY A 336 15.53 -4.88 1.98
N ALA A 337 15.59 -3.55 2.07
CA ALA A 337 15.15 -2.66 1.01
C ALA A 337 15.76 -3.00 -0.36
N LEU A 338 14.94 -2.96 -1.40
CA LEU A 338 15.31 -3.07 -2.79
C LEU A 338 16.25 -1.91 -3.18
N TRP A 339 17.32 -2.26 -3.90
CA TRP A 339 18.12 -1.28 -4.63
C TRP A 339 17.31 -0.64 -5.74
N LEU A 340 17.22 0.68 -5.74
CA LEU A 340 16.62 1.49 -6.80
C LEU A 340 17.70 2.35 -7.50
N TYR A 341 17.43 2.76 -8.74
CA TYR A 341 18.20 3.82 -9.42
C TYR A 341 17.29 5.00 -9.80
N SER A 342 17.72 6.23 -9.52
CA SER A 342 16.95 7.42 -9.87
C SER A 342 17.82 8.55 -10.42
N SER A 343 17.27 9.31 -11.37
CA SER A 343 17.91 10.53 -11.89
C SER A 343 16.99 11.77 -11.98
N PHE A 344 15.74 11.67 -11.51
CA PHE A 344 14.76 12.76 -11.56
C PHE A 344 15.17 14.01 -10.76
N ASP A 345 15.92 13.84 -9.66
CA ASP A 345 16.59 14.95 -8.97
C ASP A 345 18.08 15.01 -9.39
N PRO A 346 18.50 16.05 -10.14
CA PRO A 346 19.90 16.25 -10.53
C PRO A 346 20.87 16.45 -9.36
N ALA A 347 20.38 16.74 -8.15
CA ALA A 347 21.21 16.84 -6.95
C ALA A 347 21.45 15.48 -6.25
N ASN A 348 20.63 14.47 -6.54
CA ASN A 348 20.61 13.17 -5.86
C ASN A 348 20.64 11.97 -6.82
N THR A 349 21.07 12.16 -8.08
CA THR A 349 21.14 11.10 -9.10
C THR A 349 22.08 9.96 -8.72
N GLY A 350 21.57 8.72 -8.70
CA GLY A 350 22.35 7.52 -8.47
C GLY A 350 21.54 6.37 -7.88
N TRP A 351 22.23 5.45 -7.21
CA TRP A 351 21.66 4.27 -6.58
C TRP A 351 21.27 4.54 -5.12
N THR A 352 20.13 4.00 -4.70
CA THR A 352 19.64 4.08 -3.33
C THR A 352 19.13 2.72 -2.85
N ALA A 353 19.23 2.46 -1.55
CA ALA A 353 18.76 1.22 -0.92
C ALA A 353 17.55 1.52 -0.03
N ASP A 354 16.54 2.19 -0.60
CA ASP A 354 15.37 2.74 0.07
C ASP A 354 14.03 2.22 -0.49
N GLY A 355 14.03 1.40 -1.54
CA GLY A 355 12.83 0.72 -2.03
C GLY A 355 12.29 -0.22 -0.96
N ALA A 356 11.15 0.12 -0.38
CA ALA A 356 10.53 -0.54 0.76
C ALA A 356 9.08 -0.08 0.87
N GLY A 357 8.37 -0.55 1.89
CA GLY A 357 6.95 -0.29 2.08
C GLY A 357 6.07 -1.37 1.47
N THR A 358 4.79 -1.34 1.78
CA THR A 358 3.78 -2.13 1.04
C THR A 358 3.60 -1.61 -0.39
N SER A 359 4.08 -0.39 -0.65
CA SER A 359 4.40 0.14 -1.98
C SER A 359 5.42 -0.69 -2.76
N GLU A 360 6.38 -1.34 -2.10
CA GLU A 360 7.24 -2.32 -2.79
C GLU A 360 6.45 -3.62 -3.06
N SER A 361 5.63 -4.03 -2.10
CA SER A 361 4.92 -5.31 -2.15
C SER A 361 3.86 -5.38 -3.26
N SER A 362 3.08 -4.32 -3.46
CA SER A 362 2.03 -4.24 -4.51
C SER A 362 2.55 -4.51 -5.93
N PRO A 363 3.54 -3.77 -6.47
CA PRO A 363 4.06 -3.98 -7.82
C PRO A 363 4.82 -5.31 -7.98
N LEU A 364 5.51 -5.79 -6.93
CA LEU A 364 6.09 -7.14 -6.93
C LEU A 364 4.98 -8.19 -7.14
N PHE A 365 3.85 -8.07 -6.45
CA PHE A 365 2.76 -9.03 -6.57
C PHE A 365 1.99 -8.86 -7.89
N ALA A 366 1.75 -7.63 -8.34
CA ALA A 366 1.17 -7.33 -9.65
C ALA A 366 1.97 -8.00 -10.79
N ALA A 367 3.29 -8.02 -10.67
CA ALA A 367 4.17 -8.72 -11.58
C ALA A 367 4.03 -10.25 -11.50
N VAL A 368 3.92 -10.86 -10.31
CA VAL A 368 3.59 -12.30 -10.17
C VAL A 368 2.26 -12.64 -10.85
N VAL A 369 1.24 -11.80 -10.70
CA VAL A 369 -0.04 -11.98 -11.41
C VAL A 369 0.14 -11.88 -12.93
N ALA A 370 0.97 -10.97 -13.43
CA ALA A 370 1.27 -10.90 -14.88
C ALA A 370 2.02 -12.15 -15.39
N LEU A 371 2.84 -12.81 -14.57
CA LEU A 371 3.41 -14.13 -14.90
C LEU A 371 2.31 -15.20 -15.00
N ALA A 372 1.34 -15.18 -14.08
CA ALA A 372 0.19 -16.10 -14.06
C ALA A 372 -0.76 -15.88 -15.25
N ASP A 373 -1.08 -14.62 -15.58
CA ASP A 373 -1.83 -14.27 -16.80
C ASP A 373 -1.11 -14.75 -18.07
N GLN A 374 0.23 -14.64 -18.15
CA GLN A 374 0.98 -15.18 -19.28
C GLN A 374 0.85 -16.72 -19.33
N ALA A 375 1.05 -17.41 -18.20
CA ALA A 375 0.97 -18.86 -18.09
C ALA A 375 -0.44 -19.42 -18.44
N ALA A 376 -1.50 -18.71 -18.04
CA ALA A 376 -2.89 -19.06 -18.35
C ALA A 376 -3.26 -18.80 -19.82
N GLY A 377 -2.53 -17.93 -20.52
CA GLY A 377 -2.87 -17.49 -21.88
C GLY A 377 -4.02 -16.47 -21.94
N HIS A 378 -4.69 -16.17 -20.82
CA HIS A 378 -5.68 -15.10 -20.65
C HIS A 378 -5.48 -14.37 -19.31
N ARG A 379 -6.24 -13.30 -19.08
CA ARG A 379 -6.27 -12.63 -17.77
C ARG A 379 -7.01 -13.47 -16.74
N LEU A 380 -6.56 -13.46 -15.49
CA LEU A 380 -7.22 -14.16 -14.39
C LEU A 380 -8.37 -13.34 -13.77
N GLY A 381 -8.20 -12.03 -13.61
CA GLY A 381 -9.22 -11.13 -13.06
C GLY A 381 -9.19 -11.07 -11.53
N VAL A 382 -10.34 -11.20 -10.87
CA VAL A 382 -10.42 -11.07 -9.40
C VAL A 382 -9.96 -12.37 -8.74
N ILE A 383 -8.64 -12.47 -8.52
CA ILE A 383 -7.96 -13.69 -8.04
C ILE A 383 -8.22 -14.03 -6.58
N ASP A 384 -8.85 -13.16 -5.78
CA ASP A 384 -9.03 -13.38 -4.35
C ASP A 384 -9.85 -14.66 -4.04
N GLN A 385 -10.80 -15.03 -4.90
CA GLN A 385 -11.52 -16.29 -4.72
C GLN A 385 -10.59 -17.51 -4.85
N ASP A 386 -9.65 -17.43 -5.78
CA ASP A 386 -8.71 -18.50 -6.10
C ASP A 386 -7.57 -18.55 -5.09
N LEU A 387 -7.02 -17.40 -4.67
CA LEU A 387 -6.02 -17.29 -3.61
C LEU A 387 -6.51 -17.91 -2.29
N TYR A 388 -7.74 -17.60 -1.87
CA TYR A 388 -8.30 -18.17 -0.63
C TYR A 388 -8.72 -19.66 -0.78
N ARG A 389 -8.95 -20.13 -2.01
CA ARG A 389 -9.10 -21.56 -2.31
C ARG A 389 -7.76 -22.28 -2.15
N LEU A 390 -6.69 -21.78 -2.77
CA LEU A 390 -5.34 -22.32 -2.67
C LEU A 390 -4.85 -22.38 -1.21
N TYR A 391 -5.06 -21.29 -0.45
CA TYR A 391 -4.82 -21.27 0.99
C TYR A 391 -5.60 -22.36 1.75
N ALA A 392 -6.91 -22.52 1.49
CA ALA A 392 -7.72 -23.54 2.16
C ALA A 392 -7.33 -24.97 1.77
N GLU A 393 -6.86 -25.17 0.54
CA GLU A 393 -6.33 -26.43 0.02
C GLU A 393 -4.88 -26.71 0.47
N HIS A 394 -4.22 -25.75 1.14
CA HIS A 394 -2.81 -25.78 1.56
C HIS A 394 -1.86 -26.00 0.36
N ALA A 395 -2.14 -25.29 -0.74
CA ALA A 395 -1.36 -25.35 -1.97
C ALA A 395 0.06 -24.77 -1.75
N PRO A 396 1.12 -25.41 -2.29
CA PRO A 396 2.51 -25.02 -2.01
C PRO A 396 2.90 -23.64 -2.54
N GLY A 397 2.15 -23.03 -3.47
CA GLY A 397 2.34 -21.64 -3.88
C GLY A 397 2.09 -20.60 -2.77
N VAL A 398 1.34 -20.96 -1.73
CA VAL A 398 1.06 -20.11 -0.57
C VAL A 398 1.95 -20.51 0.61
N VAL A 399 2.81 -19.60 1.05
CA VAL A 399 3.86 -19.85 2.05
C VAL A 399 3.56 -19.10 3.34
N ASP A 400 3.11 -19.83 4.36
CA ASP A 400 2.69 -19.31 5.68
C ASP A 400 3.81 -18.52 6.40
N VAL A 401 3.51 -17.30 6.83
CA VAL A 401 4.45 -16.41 7.56
C VAL A 401 4.01 -16.34 9.03
N THR A 402 4.73 -17.05 9.89
CA THR A 402 4.24 -17.36 11.25
C THR A 402 4.90 -16.57 12.38
N THR A 403 5.68 -15.53 12.05
CA THR A 403 6.42 -14.73 13.04
C THR A 403 6.46 -13.24 12.68
N GLY A 404 6.76 -12.38 13.67
CA GLY A 404 6.71 -10.92 13.52
C GLY A 404 5.36 -10.33 13.94
N SER A 405 5.23 -9.01 13.84
CA SER A 405 3.97 -8.30 14.06
C SER A 405 3.96 -6.99 13.29
N THR A 406 2.77 -6.48 12.95
CA THR A 406 2.58 -5.17 12.30
C THR A 406 2.71 -4.00 13.28
N GLY A 407 3.81 -4.00 14.05
CA GLY A 407 4.09 -3.01 15.07
C GLY A 407 3.49 -3.35 16.44
N PRO A 408 3.65 -2.46 17.44
CA PRO A 408 3.35 -2.76 18.85
C PRO A 408 1.85 -2.76 19.18
N ASN A 409 1.02 -2.09 18.36
CA ASN A 409 -0.44 -2.09 18.48
C ASN A 409 -1.10 -3.00 17.42
N GLY A 410 -0.31 -3.66 16.59
CA GLY A 410 -0.77 -4.37 15.41
C GLY A 410 -1.13 -5.83 15.66
N TYR A 411 -1.22 -6.56 14.55
CA TYR A 411 -1.50 -7.98 14.50
C TYR A 411 -0.18 -8.75 14.61
N THR A 412 -0.17 -9.83 15.37
CA THR A 412 0.98 -10.75 15.47
C THR A 412 0.77 -11.89 14.50
N ALA A 413 1.80 -12.22 13.73
CA ALA A 413 1.71 -13.31 12.78
C ALA A 413 1.69 -14.68 13.46
N GLY A 414 1.10 -15.68 12.81
CA GLY A 414 0.94 -17.03 13.36
C GLY A 414 0.53 -18.05 12.32
N PRO A 415 0.30 -19.32 12.70
CA PRO A 415 -0.02 -20.37 11.72
C PRO A 415 -1.35 -20.16 11.00
N GLY A 416 -1.29 -20.09 9.67
CA GLY A 416 -2.43 -19.84 8.78
C GLY A 416 -2.77 -18.35 8.68
N TYR A 417 -3.94 -18.02 8.11
CA TYR A 417 -4.30 -16.64 7.83
C TYR A 417 -4.28 -15.77 9.09
N ASP A 418 -3.57 -14.66 8.99
CA ASP A 418 -3.58 -13.59 9.98
C ASP A 418 -3.66 -12.21 9.32
N GLN A 419 -3.99 -11.21 10.11
CA GLN A 419 -4.04 -9.81 9.68
C GLN A 419 -2.67 -9.13 9.68
N ALA A 420 -1.58 -9.87 9.87
CA ALA A 420 -0.22 -9.34 9.74
C ALA A 420 0.35 -9.59 8.34
N THR A 421 -0.01 -10.72 7.70
CA THR A 421 0.50 -11.13 6.38
C THR A 421 -0.53 -11.75 5.44
N GLY A 422 -1.80 -11.82 5.83
CA GLY A 422 -2.85 -12.39 4.99
C GLY A 422 -2.72 -13.91 5.00
N VAL A 423 -2.75 -14.54 3.82
CA VAL A 423 -2.47 -15.98 3.66
C VAL A 423 -0.97 -16.34 3.80
N GLY A 424 -0.11 -15.34 4.00
CA GLY A 424 1.35 -15.47 4.07
C GLY A 424 2.03 -14.79 2.87
N THR A 425 3.15 -15.36 2.42
CA THR A 425 3.85 -14.96 1.19
C THR A 425 3.75 -16.07 0.13
N LEU A 426 4.62 -16.07 -0.88
CA LEU A 426 4.53 -16.97 -2.04
C LEU A 426 5.83 -17.68 -2.43
N ASP A 427 5.64 -18.86 -3.02
CA ASP A 427 6.55 -19.45 -4.00
C ASP A 427 5.99 -19.12 -5.39
N ALA A 428 6.68 -18.31 -6.19
CA ALA A 428 6.13 -17.84 -7.46
C ALA A 428 6.03 -18.98 -8.48
N ALA A 429 6.97 -19.93 -8.48
CA ALA A 429 6.95 -21.04 -9.41
C ALA A 429 5.70 -21.91 -9.23
N GLU A 430 5.32 -22.22 -7.99
CA GLU A 430 4.08 -22.94 -7.70
C GLU A 430 2.84 -22.05 -7.86
N LEU A 431 2.80 -20.85 -7.25
CA LEU A 431 1.60 -20.00 -7.27
C LEU A 431 1.17 -19.60 -8.70
N VAL A 432 2.14 -19.32 -9.59
CA VAL A 432 1.86 -19.02 -11.01
C VAL A 432 1.29 -20.23 -11.75
N ARG A 433 1.73 -21.45 -11.43
CA ARG A 433 1.17 -22.68 -12.00
C ARG A 433 -0.23 -22.97 -11.46
N GLU A 434 -0.42 -22.77 -10.17
CA GLU A 434 -1.68 -22.97 -9.48
C GLU A 434 -2.76 -22.03 -10.05
N LEU A 435 -2.53 -20.72 -9.99
CA LEU A 435 -3.47 -19.71 -10.49
C LEU A 435 -3.78 -19.89 -12.00
N ALA A 436 -2.79 -20.28 -12.81
CA ALA A 436 -2.99 -20.48 -14.25
C ALA A 436 -3.79 -21.74 -14.62
N HIS A 437 -4.04 -22.65 -13.67
CA HIS A 437 -4.61 -23.98 -13.93
C HIS A 437 -5.73 -24.38 -12.95
N LEU A 438 -6.36 -23.41 -12.29
CA LEU A 438 -7.55 -23.66 -11.47
C LEU A 438 -8.80 -23.90 -12.34
N ASP A 439 -9.31 -25.13 -12.29
CA ASP A 439 -10.62 -25.58 -12.81
C ASP A 439 -11.78 -25.17 -11.88
#